data_AF-A0A2A4WN78-F1
#
_entry.id   AF-A0A2A4WN78-F1
#
_cell.length_a   1.000
_cell.length_b   1.000
_cell.length_c   1.000
_cell.angle_alpha   90.00
_cell.angle_beta   90.00
_cell.angle_gamma   90.00
#
_symmetry.space_group_name_H-M   'P 1'
#
loop_
_entity.id
_entity.type
_entity.pdbx_description
1 polymer ?
#
loop_
_entity_poly.entity_id
_entity_poly.type
_entity_poly.pdbx_seq_one_letter_code
_entity_poly.pdbx_strand_id
1 'polypeptide(L)'
;MESSMESETQSSQQVSSRQLGFEFKGNGMEYFKIWIVNVLLTIITLGIYSAWAKVRSNRYFYSNLYLDDSNFRYLAEPMTILKGRLIAVAALIVYSVVTAIAPMIGIVLLIALFFAIPYFINQSIAFNNRMSAYKNIQFRFSASYGEAFMVMYVWPIIGILTLGILYPMALLKMHQYVVKNSAYGTTKFEYSATYKDYGMIFLMMIGIIIAAAIIIGIISTLIPALAPLSLILIAVMYIGIILYSIVAITNLFYHNLGLVEHRFKSTLTIMDLGKVMLINLFFIIITLGLYLPAAKVRMTKYMCSCLVMDAEGSLDDFAAAEKENVSALGEEFGQVFDFGI
;
A
#
# COMPACT_ATOMS: atom_id res chain seq x y z
N MET A 1 56.58 25.90 29.63
CA MET A 1 55.24 26.52 29.72
C MET A 1 54.56 26.39 28.36
N GLU A 2 54.33 25.17 27.89
CA GLU A 2 53.74 24.86 26.57
C GLU A 2 52.79 23.66 26.73
N SER A 3 51.92 23.76 27.73
CA SER A 3 50.94 22.72 28.06
C SER A 3 49.67 23.40 28.54
N SER A 4 49.02 24.18 27.69
CA SER A 4 47.63 24.63 27.86
C SER A 4 47.18 25.32 26.58
N MET A 5 46.00 24.93 26.06
CA MET A 5 45.33 25.46 24.84
C MET A 5 45.95 24.88 23.56
N GLU A 6 45.27 24.12 22.70
CA GLU A 6 43.85 24.13 22.35
C GLU A 6 43.33 22.70 22.20
N SER A 7 42.59 22.26 23.21
CA SER A 7 41.60 21.21 23.07
C SER A 7 40.33 21.83 22.51
N GLU A 8 40.14 21.79 21.19
CA GLU A 8 38.83 21.97 20.57
C GLU A 8 38.46 20.72 19.77
N THR A 9 37.92 19.78 20.54
CA THR A 9 36.82 18.87 20.22
C THR A 9 36.15 19.12 18.86
N GLN A 10 36.57 18.38 17.83
CA GLN A 10 35.65 17.94 16.78
C GLN A 10 35.42 16.44 16.95
N SER A 11 34.62 16.09 17.96
CA SER A 11 33.88 14.82 17.93
C SER A 11 32.76 14.97 16.91
N SER A 12 33.10 14.83 15.62
CA SER A 12 32.10 14.49 14.62
C SER A 12 31.52 13.14 15.01
N GLN A 13 30.39 13.16 15.72
CA GLN A 13 29.58 11.97 15.90
C GLN A 13 29.25 11.47 14.49
N GLN A 14 29.93 10.41 14.06
CA GLN A 14 29.46 9.59 12.96
C GLN A 14 28.07 9.12 13.38
N VAL A 15 27.03 9.77 12.84
CA VAL A 15 25.67 9.24 12.88
C VAL A 15 25.74 7.94 12.10
N SER A 16 25.91 6.81 12.81
CA SER A 16 26.04 5.52 12.15
C SER A 16 24.71 5.22 11.47
N SER A 17 24.69 5.21 10.15
CA SER A 17 23.52 4.75 9.38
C SER A 17 23.18 3.33 9.83
N ARG A 18 22.01 3.14 10.46
CA ARG A 18 21.55 1.83 10.92
C ARG A 18 20.57 1.27 9.90
N GLN A 19 20.81 0.05 9.43
CA GLN A 19 19.83 -0.66 8.61
C GLN A 19 18.78 -1.31 9.51
N LEU A 20 17.53 -0.87 9.38
CA LEU A 20 16.38 -1.41 10.11
C LEU A 20 15.60 -2.34 9.18
N GLY A 21 15.62 -3.63 9.47
CA GLY A 21 14.87 -4.63 8.71
C GLY A 21 13.39 -4.66 9.11
N PHE A 22 12.52 -4.90 8.13
CA PHE A 22 11.13 -5.27 8.40
C PHE A 22 11.03 -6.77 8.65
N GLU A 23 10.32 -7.15 9.70
CA GLU A 23 10.10 -8.57 10.03
C GLU A 23 8.61 -8.84 10.28
N PHE A 24 8.08 -9.90 9.69
CA PHE A 24 6.74 -10.39 9.98
C PHE A 24 6.78 -11.70 10.77
N LYS A 25 6.43 -11.65 12.05
CA LYS A 25 6.50 -12.78 12.98
C LYS A 25 5.27 -13.68 13.00
N GLY A 26 4.21 -13.31 12.25
CA GLY A 26 2.94 -14.04 12.27
C GLY A 26 3.03 -15.49 11.77
N ASN A 27 2.10 -16.34 12.22
CA ASN A 27 2.01 -17.75 11.87
C ASN A 27 0.76 -18.05 11.03
N GLY A 28 0.92 -18.87 9.99
CA GLY A 28 -0.17 -19.22 9.07
C GLY A 28 -1.33 -19.96 9.73
N MET A 29 -1.05 -20.89 10.64
CA MET A 29 -2.07 -21.69 11.34
C MET A 29 -2.80 -20.87 12.40
N GLU A 30 -2.06 -20.00 13.10
CA GLU A 30 -2.66 -19.05 14.04
C GLU A 30 -3.62 -18.09 13.32
N TYR A 31 -3.18 -17.51 12.19
CA TYR A 31 -4.05 -16.64 11.39
C TYR A 31 -5.22 -17.40 10.76
N PHE A 32 -5.04 -18.66 10.36
CA PHE A 32 -6.12 -19.50 9.85
C PHE A 32 -7.26 -19.64 10.87
N LYS A 33 -6.95 -19.88 12.15
CA LYS A 33 -7.95 -19.97 13.23
C LYS A 33 -8.75 -18.66 13.38
N ILE A 34 -8.08 -17.51 13.28
CA ILE A 34 -8.74 -16.20 13.31
C ILE A 34 -9.65 -16.04 12.08
N TRP A 35 -9.13 -16.38 10.90
CA TRP A 35 -9.84 -16.21 9.63
C TRP A 35 -11.09 -17.08 9.54
N ILE A 36 -11.02 -18.37 9.90
CA ILE A 36 -12.18 -19.27 9.78
C ILE A 36 -13.32 -18.83 10.69
N VAL A 37 -13.02 -18.43 11.93
CA VAL A 37 -14.02 -17.88 12.87
C VAL A 37 -14.62 -16.59 12.30
N ASN A 38 -13.78 -15.71 11.75
CA ASN A 38 -14.24 -14.47 11.13
C ASN A 38 -15.17 -14.73 9.94
N VAL A 39 -14.85 -15.70 9.08
CA VAL A 39 -15.69 -16.08 7.93
C VAL A 39 -17.03 -16.63 8.40
N LEU A 40 -17.04 -17.58 9.35
CA LEU A 40 -18.26 -18.18 9.89
C LEU A 40 -19.19 -17.13 10.50
N LEU A 41 -18.65 -16.25 11.35
CA LEU A 41 -19.44 -15.17 11.96
C LEU A 41 -19.92 -14.15 10.92
N THR A 42 -19.13 -13.87 9.89
CA THR A 42 -19.55 -12.98 8.81
C THR A 42 -20.71 -13.57 8.02
N ILE A 43 -20.71 -14.87 7.73
CA ILE A 43 -21.80 -15.55 7.04
C ILE A 43 -23.06 -15.57 7.91
N ILE A 44 -22.95 -16.01 9.17
CA ILE A 44 -24.08 -16.13 10.11
C ILE A 44 -24.77 -14.77 10.35
N THR A 45 -24.00 -13.68 10.34
CA THR A 45 -24.52 -12.32 10.55
C THR A 45 -24.84 -11.57 9.25
N LEU A 46 -24.94 -12.28 8.11
CA LEU A 46 -25.24 -11.70 6.79
C LEU A 46 -24.34 -10.51 6.42
N GLY A 47 -23.05 -10.60 6.77
CA GLY A 47 -22.05 -9.59 6.47
C GLY A 47 -21.84 -8.54 7.55
N ILE A 48 -22.68 -8.44 8.59
CA ILE A 48 -22.53 -7.41 9.64
C ILE A 48 -21.21 -7.59 10.41
N TYR A 49 -20.87 -8.83 10.79
CA TYR A 49 -19.64 -9.13 11.54
C TYR A 49 -18.35 -8.82 10.75
N SER A 50 -18.44 -8.59 9.43
CA SER A 50 -17.27 -8.27 8.60
C SER A 50 -16.49 -7.05 9.10
N ALA A 51 -17.12 -6.14 9.87
CA ALA A 51 -16.43 -4.98 10.44
C ALA A 51 -15.46 -5.39 11.56
N TRP A 52 -15.91 -6.27 12.47
CA TRP A 52 -15.08 -6.86 13.51
C TRP A 52 -14.01 -7.79 12.93
N ALA A 53 -14.38 -8.58 11.92
CA ALA A 53 -13.43 -9.43 11.20
C ALA A 53 -12.26 -8.60 10.62
N LYS A 54 -12.56 -7.48 9.94
CA LYS A 54 -11.53 -6.57 9.39
C LYS A 54 -10.59 -6.05 10.48
N VAL A 55 -11.14 -5.58 11.61
CA VAL A 55 -10.32 -5.08 12.73
C VAL A 55 -9.45 -6.18 13.34
N ARG A 56 -10.02 -7.36 13.62
CA ARG A 56 -9.28 -8.48 14.20
C ARG A 56 -8.14 -8.95 13.30
N SER A 57 -8.40 -9.07 12.00
CA SER A 57 -7.37 -9.40 11.02
C SER A 57 -6.28 -8.32 10.96
N ASN A 58 -6.64 -7.03 10.90
CA ASN A 58 -5.64 -5.96 10.84
C ASN A 58 -4.80 -5.88 12.12
N ARG A 59 -5.41 -6.03 13.30
CA ARG A 59 -4.68 -6.09 14.58
C ARG A 59 -3.66 -7.23 14.59
N TYR A 60 -4.04 -8.42 14.10
CA TYR A 60 -3.12 -9.55 13.97
C TYR A 60 -1.92 -9.23 13.08
N PHE A 61 -2.14 -8.65 11.90
CA PHE A 61 -1.04 -8.32 11.00
C PHE A 61 -0.14 -7.21 11.57
N TYR A 62 -0.72 -6.14 12.11
CA TYR A 62 0.05 -5.03 12.64
C TYR A 62 0.87 -5.45 13.86
N SER A 63 0.29 -6.22 14.80
CA SER A 63 1.00 -6.68 16.00
C SER A 63 2.15 -7.64 15.69
N ASN A 64 2.12 -8.28 14.52
CA ASN A 64 3.14 -9.20 14.03
C ASN A 64 4.10 -8.56 13.02
N LEU A 65 3.88 -7.31 12.63
CA LEU A 65 4.76 -6.55 11.76
C LEU A 65 5.70 -5.72 12.64
N TYR A 66 6.99 -5.94 12.49
CA TYR A 66 8.05 -5.27 13.24
C TYR A 66 8.91 -4.46 12.29
N LEU A 67 9.33 -3.30 12.78
CA LEU A 67 10.46 -2.55 12.26
C LEU A 67 11.41 -2.38 13.44
N ASP A 68 12.58 -2.99 13.34
CA ASP A 68 13.50 -3.14 14.48
C ASP A 68 12.83 -3.89 15.65
N ASP A 69 12.92 -3.37 16.87
CA ASP A 69 12.37 -4.02 18.08
C ASP A 69 10.91 -3.66 18.39
N SER A 70 10.28 -2.78 17.60
CA SER A 70 8.91 -2.31 17.85
C SER A 70 7.93 -2.83 16.81
N ASN A 71 6.72 -3.20 17.25
CA ASN A 71 5.65 -3.59 16.35
C ASN A 71 4.74 -2.41 15.97
N PHE A 72 4.07 -2.58 14.84
CA PHE A 72 2.99 -1.69 14.42
C PHE A 72 1.72 -2.00 15.21
N ARG A 73 0.81 -1.02 15.29
CA ARG A 73 -0.49 -1.17 15.95
C ARG A 73 -1.60 -0.63 15.10
N TYR A 74 -2.73 -1.35 15.14
CA TYR A 74 -3.95 -0.97 14.45
C TYR A 74 -5.01 -0.53 15.47
N LEU A 75 -5.36 0.75 15.43
CA LEU A 75 -6.13 1.45 16.45
C LEU A 75 -7.64 1.49 16.16
N ALA A 76 -8.09 1.01 14.99
CA ALA A 76 -9.49 1.16 14.60
C ALA A 76 -10.44 0.38 15.51
N GLU A 77 -11.62 0.96 15.71
CA GLU A 77 -12.76 0.32 16.33
C GLU A 77 -13.74 -0.22 15.27
N PRO A 78 -14.27 -1.44 15.42
CA PRO A 78 -15.17 -2.05 14.44
C PRO A 78 -16.39 -1.18 14.10
N MET A 79 -16.91 -0.45 15.10
CA MET A 79 -18.12 0.35 14.96
C MET A 79 -17.97 1.49 13.94
N THR A 80 -16.77 2.08 13.86
CA THR A 80 -16.46 3.14 12.88
C THR A 80 -16.55 2.61 11.44
N ILE A 81 -16.02 1.41 11.20
CA ILE A 81 -16.05 0.73 9.90
C ILE A 81 -17.49 0.32 9.54
N LEU A 82 -18.25 -0.18 10.52
CA LEU A 82 -19.63 -0.59 10.32
C LEU A 82 -20.52 0.59 9.88
N LYS A 83 -20.40 1.75 10.54
CA LYS A 83 -21.15 2.97 10.17
C LYS A 83 -20.92 3.34 8.69
N GLY A 84 -19.66 3.37 8.25
CA GLY A 84 -19.33 3.64 6.85
C GLY A 84 -19.94 2.64 5.87
N ARG A 85 -19.95 1.35 6.23
CA ARG A 85 -20.60 0.30 5.41
C ARG A 85 -22.12 0.44 5.36
N LEU A 86 -22.76 0.75 6.47
CA LEU A 86 -24.21 0.97 6.52
C LEU A 86 -24.61 2.15 5.63
N ILE A 87 -23.83 3.24 5.63
CA ILE A 87 -24.06 4.38 4.72
C ILE A 87 -23.94 3.93 3.26
N ALA A 88 -22.90 3.17 2.92
CA ALA A 88 -22.71 2.66 1.56
C ALA A 88 -23.83 1.73 1.10
N VAL A 89 -24.29 0.81 1.98
CA VAL A 89 -25.42 -0.09 1.70
C VAL A 89 -26.71 0.71 1.52
N ALA A 90 -26.98 1.69 2.38
CA ALA A 90 -28.13 2.57 2.25
C ALA A 90 -28.11 3.35 0.93
N ALA A 91 -26.96 3.92 0.55
CA ALA A 91 -26.79 4.60 -0.73
C ALA A 91 -27.04 3.67 -1.93
N LEU A 92 -26.58 2.41 -1.87
CA LEU A 92 -26.82 1.41 -2.90
C LEU A 92 -28.29 1.01 -3.01
N ILE A 93 -28.99 0.86 -1.88
CA ILE A 93 -30.43 0.58 -1.86
C ILE A 93 -31.19 1.74 -2.50
N VAL A 94 -30.89 2.98 -2.09
CA VAL A 94 -31.50 4.19 -2.67
C VAL A 94 -31.25 4.22 -4.18
N TYR A 95 -30.00 4.00 -4.62
CA TYR A 95 -29.66 3.95 -6.04
C TYR A 95 -30.47 2.89 -6.80
N SER A 96 -30.59 1.69 -6.22
CA SER A 96 -31.29 0.56 -6.85
C SER A 96 -32.79 0.84 -6.99
N VAL A 97 -33.42 1.39 -5.94
CA VAL A 97 -34.85 1.76 -5.95
C VAL A 97 -35.11 2.91 -6.91
N VAL A 98 -34.29 3.98 -6.87
CA VAL A 98 -34.44 5.14 -7.77
C VAL A 98 -34.28 4.72 -9.22
N THR A 99 -33.30 3.88 -9.54
CA THR A 99 -33.07 3.41 -10.92
C THR A 99 -34.21 2.52 -11.42
N ALA A 100 -34.84 1.74 -10.53
CA ALA A 100 -35.99 0.92 -10.88
C ALA A 100 -37.26 1.74 -11.21
N ILE A 101 -37.46 2.87 -10.53
CA ILE A 101 -38.67 3.71 -10.68
C ILE A 101 -38.46 4.81 -11.73
N ALA A 102 -37.30 5.46 -11.72
CA ALA A 102 -36.97 6.61 -12.54
C ALA A 102 -35.54 6.47 -13.12
N PRO A 103 -35.37 5.72 -14.21
CA PRO A 103 -34.04 5.41 -14.78
C PRO A 103 -33.20 6.67 -15.09
N MET A 104 -33.84 7.76 -15.54
CA MET A 104 -33.16 9.02 -15.82
C MET A 104 -32.56 9.67 -14.56
N ILE A 105 -33.26 9.61 -13.43
CA ILE A 105 -32.74 10.07 -12.13
C ILE A 105 -31.63 9.13 -11.66
N GLY A 106 -31.74 7.84 -11.93
CA GLY A 106 -30.67 6.86 -11.68
C GLY A 106 -29.35 7.24 -12.36
N ILE A 107 -29.38 7.72 -13.60
CA ILE A 107 -28.18 8.22 -14.30
C ILE A 107 -27.60 9.45 -13.59
N VAL A 108 -28.43 10.43 -13.22
CA VAL A 108 -27.98 11.62 -12.47
C VAL A 108 -27.33 11.21 -11.15
N LEU A 109 -27.92 10.26 -10.43
CA LEU A 109 -27.40 9.75 -9.18
C LEU A 109 -26.08 8.98 -9.38
N LEU A 110 -25.94 8.21 -10.46
CA LEU A 110 -24.70 7.54 -10.82
C LEU A 110 -23.57 8.55 -11.07
N ILE A 111 -23.86 9.63 -11.80
CA ILE A 111 -22.90 10.72 -12.03
C ILE A 111 -22.53 11.38 -10.70
N ALA A 112 -23.50 11.67 -9.83
CA ALA A 112 -23.23 12.22 -8.51
C ALA A 112 -22.33 11.28 -7.67
N LEU A 113 -22.59 9.97 -7.70
CA LEU A 113 -21.76 8.97 -7.03
C LEU A 113 -20.35 8.93 -7.62
N PHE A 114 -20.19 9.01 -8.94
CA PHE A 114 -18.89 9.09 -9.61
C PHE A 114 -18.06 10.27 -9.07
N PHE A 115 -18.65 11.47 -8.98
CA PHE A 115 -17.96 12.62 -8.40
C PHE A 115 -17.74 12.51 -6.88
N ALA A 116 -18.50 11.67 -6.16
CA ALA A 116 -18.30 11.45 -4.73
C ALA A 116 -17.15 10.48 -4.40
N ILE A 117 -16.78 9.56 -5.31
CA ILE A 117 -15.75 8.54 -5.06
C ILE A 117 -14.39 9.14 -4.65
N PRO A 118 -13.84 10.19 -5.30
CA PRO A 118 -12.57 10.80 -4.89
C PRO A 118 -12.58 11.26 -3.44
N TYR A 119 -13.69 11.87 -2.98
CA TYR A 119 -13.84 12.25 -1.58
C TYR A 119 -13.77 11.02 -0.65
N PHE A 120 -14.53 9.96 -0.97
CA PHE A 120 -14.53 8.75 -0.15
C PHE A 120 -13.18 8.02 -0.14
N ILE A 121 -12.42 8.08 -1.24
CA ILE A 121 -11.07 7.51 -1.28
C ILE A 121 -10.12 8.30 -0.37
N ASN A 122 -10.19 9.64 -0.35
CA ASN A 122 -9.38 10.45 0.57
C ASN A 122 -9.71 10.09 2.02
N GLN A 123 -11.00 10.00 2.34
CA GLN A 123 -11.45 9.61 3.68
C GLN A 123 -11.03 8.19 4.05
N SER A 124 -11.05 7.25 3.11
CA SER A 124 -10.62 5.86 3.32
C SER A 124 -9.12 5.77 3.61
N ILE A 125 -8.28 6.48 2.86
CA ILE A 125 -6.83 6.50 3.07
C ILE A 125 -6.51 7.24 4.39
N ALA A 126 -7.13 8.39 4.64
CA ALA A 126 -6.96 9.12 5.89
C ALA A 126 -7.38 8.33 7.12
N PHE A 127 -8.51 7.64 7.06
CA PHE A 127 -8.93 6.74 8.12
C PHE A 127 -7.90 5.62 8.33
N ASN A 128 -7.45 4.93 7.27
CA ASN A 128 -6.50 3.84 7.42
C ASN A 128 -5.16 4.33 7.99
N ASN A 129 -4.62 5.46 7.53
CA ASN A 129 -3.37 6.03 8.06
C ASN A 129 -3.51 6.43 9.53
N ARG A 130 -4.60 7.13 9.91
CA ARG A 130 -4.83 7.52 11.31
C ARG A 130 -4.99 6.33 12.25
N MET A 131 -5.49 5.22 11.73
CA MET A 131 -5.64 3.97 12.49
C MET A 131 -4.39 3.10 12.49
N SER A 132 -3.33 3.51 11.80
CA SER A 132 -2.03 2.86 11.79
C SER A 132 -1.07 3.65 12.67
N ALA A 133 -0.35 2.95 13.55
CA ALA A 133 0.64 3.58 14.41
C ALA A 133 1.90 2.74 14.56
N TYR A 134 3.03 3.42 14.75
CA TYR A 134 4.32 2.85 15.11
C TYR A 134 4.93 3.72 16.21
N LYS A 135 5.55 3.13 17.24
CA LYS A 135 6.08 3.84 18.42
C LYS A 135 5.12 4.91 19.03
N ASN A 136 3.82 4.61 19.08
CA ASN A 136 2.76 5.52 19.54
C ASN A 136 2.45 6.74 18.63
N ILE A 137 3.08 6.85 17.47
CA ILE A 137 2.82 7.92 16.51
C ILE A 137 1.92 7.39 15.40
N GLN A 138 0.85 8.12 15.11
CA GLN A 138 -0.09 7.77 14.04
C GLN A 138 0.42 8.26 12.68
N PHE A 139 0.13 7.50 11.63
CA PHE A 139 0.28 8.02 10.28
C PHE A 139 -0.87 8.98 9.97
N ARG A 140 -0.60 9.96 9.10
CA ARG A 140 -1.61 10.92 8.65
C ARG A 140 -1.70 10.89 7.13
N PHE A 141 -2.84 11.32 6.63
CA PHE A 141 -3.05 11.55 5.21
C PHE A 141 -3.89 12.81 5.03
N SER A 142 -3.44 13.73 4.20
CA SER A 142 -4.17 14.95 3.89
C SER A 142 -3.98 15.27 2.42
N ALA A 143 -4.98 14.95 1.61
CA ALA A 143 -4.98 15.21 0.17
C ALA A 143 -6.23 15.98 -0.24
N SER A 144 -6.10 16.81 -1.27
CA SER A 144 -7.23 17.56 -1.81
C SER A 144 -8.15 16.67 -2.66
N TYR A 145 -9.41 17.09 -2.80
CA TYR A 145 -10.36 16.44 -3.71
C TYR A 145 -9.87 16.49 -5.17
N GLY A 146 -9.30 17.63 -5.60
CA GLY A 146 -8.84 17.82 -6.97
C GLY A 146 -7.68 16.88 -7.33
N GLU A 147 -6.73 16.67 -6.43
CA GLU A 147 -5.66 15.70 -6.63
C GLU A 147 -6.21 14.27 -6.76
N ALA A 148 -7.14 13.89 -5.89
CA ALA A 148 -7.78 12.58 -5.91
C ALA A 148 -8.56 12.34 -7.22
N PHE A 149 -9.31 13.34 -7.67
CA PHE A 149 -10.04 13.31 -8.94
C PHE A 149 -9.06 13.12 -10.12
N MET A 150 -7.95 13.86 -10.12
CA MET A 150 -6.93 13.78 -11.17
C MET A 150 -6.30 12.39 -11.27
N VAL A 151 -5.86 11.80 -10.15
CA VAL A 151 -5.18 10.49 -10.18
C VAL A 151 -6.12 9.32 -10.42
N MET A 152 -7.40 9.47 -10.08
CA MET A 152 -8.38 8.39 -10.22
C MET A 152 -8.98 8.33 -11.63
N TYR A 153 -9.20 9.48 -12.24
CA TYR A 153 -9.91 9.57 -13.52
C TYR A 153 -9.03 10.14 -14.62
N VAL A 154 -8.53 11.36 -14.44
CA VAL A 154 -7.90 12.11 -15.53
C VAL A 154 -6.63 11.41 -16.02
N TRP A 155 -5.70 11.08 -15.14
CA TRP A 155 -4.44 10.44 -15.52
C TRP A 155 -4.63 9.04 -16.14
N PRO A 156 -5.42 8.12 -15.56
CA PRO A 156 -5.72 6.84 -16.20
C PRO A 156 -6.38 6.98 -17.58
N ILE A 157 -7.34 7.90 -17.74
CA ILE A 157 -8.01 8.15 -19.02
C ILE A 157 -7.01 8.67 -20.05
N ILE A 158 -6.16 9.63 -19.70
CA ILE A 158 -5.08 10.12 -20.58
C ILE A 158 -4.13 8.97 -20.95
N GLY A 159 -3.80 8.08 -20.00
CA GLY A 159 -3.00 6.88 -20.25
C GLY A 159 -3.64 5.97 -21.32
N ILE A 160 -4.96 5.74 -21.25
CA ILE A 160 -5.70 4.92 -22.22
C ILE A 160 -5.80 5.63 -23.58
N LEU A 161 -6.17 6.92 -23.60
CA LEU A 161 -6.34 7.70 -24.83
C LEU A 161 -5.04 7.85 -25.62
N THR A 162 -3.89 7.76 -24.95
CA THR A 162 -2.56 7.76 -25.58
C THR A 162 -2.06 6.34 -25.93
N LEU A 163 -2.95 5.35 -26.02
CA LEU A 163 -2.63 3.94 -26.29
C LEU A 163 -1.59 3.35 -25.32
N GLY A 164 -1.60 3.82 -24.07
CA GLY A 164 -0.69 3.36 -23.02
C GLY A 164 0.61 4.17 -22.88
N ILE A 165 0.92 5.09 -23.81
CA ILE A 165 2.18 5.87 -23.79
C ILE A 165 2.32 6.67 -22.49
N LEU A 166 1.23 7.31 -22.01
CA LEU A 166 1.24 8.07 -20.75
C LEU A 166 0.80 7.26 -19.53
N TYR A 167 0.58 5.95 -19.66
CA TYR A 167 0.26 5.11 -18.51
C TYR A 167 1.35 5.09 -17.41
N PRO A 168 2.66 5.12 -17.72
CA PRO A 168 3.71 5.26 -16.71
C PRO A 168 3.58 6.56 -15.89
N MET A 169 3.13 7.65 -16.54
CA MET A 169 2.88 8.92 -15.86
C MET A 169 1.69 8.82 -14.89
N ALA A 170 0.64 8.08 -15.28
CA ALA A 170 -0.50 7.84 -14.40
C ALA A 170 -0.11 7.10 -13.12
N LEU A 171 0.72 6.05 -13.23
CA LEU A 171 1.25 5.33 -12.08
C LEU A 171 2.15 6.20 -11.20
N LEU A 172 3.05 6.98 -11.82
CA LEU A 172 3.89 7.93 -11.09
C LEU A 172 3.03 8.92 -10.28
N LYS A 173 2.00 9.49 -10.90
CA LYS A 173 1.11 10.47 -10.25
C LYS A 173 0.29 9.84 -9.13
N MET A 174 -0.16 8.60 -9.29
CA MET A 174 -0.82 7.84 -8.23
C MET A 174 0.10 7.62 -7.02
N HIS A 175 1.36 7.22 -7.23
CA HIS A 175 2.31 7.04 -6.12
C HIS A 175 2.72 8.37 -5.48
N GLN A 176 2.96 9.43 -6.27
CA GLN A 176 3.21 10.77 -5.74
C GLN A 176 2.03 11.26 -4.89
N TYR A 177 0.80 11.02 -5.34
CA TYR A 177 -0.40 11.39 -4.62
C TYR A 177 -0.52 10.71 -3.26
N VAL A 178 -0.25 9.40 -3.18
CA VAL A 178 -0.30 8.68 -1.90
C VAL A 178 0.82 9.13 -0.98
N VAL A 179 2.05 9.21 -1.49
CA VAL A 179 3.24 9.46 -0.66
C VAL A 179 3.31 10.91 -0.18
N LYS A 180 3.19 11.90 -1.07
CA LYS A 180 3.34 13.33 -0.71
C LYS A 180 2.26 13.82 0.25
N ASN A 181 1.10 13.18 0.22
CA ASN A 181 -0.01 13.49 1.12
C ASN A 181 -0.01 12.63 2.38
N SER A 182 0.93 11.68 2.52
CA SER A 182 1.13 10.88 3.74
C SER A 182 2.17 11.49 4.65
N ALA A 183 2.00 11.29 5.96
CA ALA A 183 2.96 11.71 6.98
C ALA A 183 3.05 10.66 8.11
N TYR A 184 4.18 10.65 8.80
CA TYR A 184 4.38 9.96 10.07
C TYR A 184 4.42 11.03 11.18
N GLY A 185 3.37 11.08 12.00
CA GLY A 185 3.14 12.22 12.89
C GLY A 185 2.99 13.51 12.08
N THR A 186 3.83 14.49 12.36
CA THR A 186 3.93 15.77 11.62
C THR A 186 4.89 15.74 10.43
N THR A 187 5.67 14.67 10.27
CA THR A 187 6.71 14.58 9.25
C THR A 187 6.19 13.96 7.96
N LYS A 188 6.31 14.68 6.84
CA LYS A 188 5.82 14.23 5.52
C LYS A 188 6.77 13.23 4.86
N PHE A 189 6.19 12.29 4.13
CA PHE A 189 6.97 11.44 3.23
C PHE A 189 7.31 12.17 1.93
N GLU A 190 8.46 11.80 1.36
CA GLU A 190 8.96 12.32 0.10
C GLU A 190 9.01 11.22 -0.95
N TYR A 191 8.79 11.61 -2.21
CA TYR A 191 8.83 10.70 -3.35
C TYR A 191 9.62 11.31 -4.50
N SER A 192 10.79 10.76 -4.78
CA SER A 192 11.77 11.30 -5.74
C SER A 192 11.71 10.69 -7.14
N ALA A 193 10.83 9.71 -7.38
CA ALA A 193 10.78 9.04 -8.69
C ALA A 193 10.31 10.00 -9.79
N THR A 194 10.81 9.74 -11.00
CA THR A 194 10.53 10.51 -12.21
C THR A 194 9.75 9.69 -13.24
N TYR A 195 9.24 10.35 -14.27
CA TYR A 195 8.56 9.68 -15.38
C TYR A 195 9.48 8.68 -16.10
N LYS A 196 10.78 9.01 -16.21
CA LYS A 196 11.77 8.16 -16.86
C LYS A 196 11.88 6.80 -16.17
N ASP A 197 11.81 6.78 -14.84
CA ASP A 197 11.99 5.56 -14.06
C ASP A 197 10.86 4.56 -14.33
N TYR A 198 9.61 5.03 -14.33
CA TYR A 198 8.46 4.23 -14.73
C TYR A 198 8.49 3.89 -16.22
N GLY A 199 8.83 4.86 -17.08
CA GLY A 199 8.90 4.67 -18.53
C GLY A 199 9.86 3.55 -18.92
N MET A 200 11.03 3.44 -18.27
CA MET A 200 11.98 2.35 -18.52
C MET A 200 11.42 0.97 -18.19
N ILE A 201 10.63 0.83 -17.12
CA ILE A 201 9.97 -0.44 -16.78
C ILE A 201 9.00 -0.84 -17.90
N PHE A 202 8.17 0.09 -18.38
CA PHE A 202 7.20 -0.18 -19.44
C PHE A 202 7.87 -0.46 -20.79
N LEU A 203 8.93 0.26 -21.13
CA LEU A 203 9.72 -0.02 -22.33
C LEU A 203 10.35 -1.42 -22.28
N MET A 204 10.86 -1.83 -21.11
CA MET A 204 11.36 -3.19 -20.92
C MET A 204 10.26 -4.23 -21.10
N MET A 205 9.06 -4.00 -20.54
CA MET A 205 7.90 -4.89 -20.74
C MET A 205 7.52 -5.02 -22.22
N ILE A 206 7.43 -3.90 -22.93
CA ILE A 206 7.14 -3.88 -24.38
C ILE A 206 8.23 -4.65 -25.14
N GLY A 207 9.51 -4.42 -24.81
CA GLY A 207 10.63 -5.14 -25.40
C GLY A 207 10.53 -6.66 -25.20
N ILE A 208 10.19 -7.11 -23.98
CA ILE A 208 9.98 -8.52 -23.66
C ILE A 208 8.80 -9.11 -24.46
N ILE A 209 7.68 -8.38 -24.54
CA ILE A 209 6.49 -8.81 -25.29
C ILE A 209 6.83 -8.98 -26.77
N ILE A 210 7.49 -8.00 -27.38
CA ILE A 210 7.87 -8.03 -28.79
C ILE A 210 8.85 -9.19 -29.06
N ALA A 211 9.89 -9.32 -28.24
CA ALA A 211 10.86 -10.41 -28.38
C ALA A 211 10.19 -11.79 -28.29
N ALA A 212 9.30 -11.96 -27.31
CA ALA A 212 8.60 -13.23 -27.14
C ALA A 212 7.56 -13.49 -28.25
N ALA A 213 6.86 -12.46 -28.74
CA ALA A 213 5.96 -12.57 -29.88
C ALA A 213 6.69 -13.00 -31.17
N ILE A 214 7.89 -12.46 -31.40
CA ILE A 214 8.75 -12.88 -32.52
C ILE A 214 9.14 -14.36 -32.37
N ILE A 215 9.59 -14.78 -31.18
CA ILE A 215 9.94 -16.18 -30.90
C ILE A 215 8.75 -17.11 -31.15
N ILE A 216 7.57 -16.77 -30.61
CA ILE A 216 6.33 -17.53 -30.82
C ILE A 216 5.97 -17.60 -32.31
N GLY A 217 6.06 -16.49 -33.03
CA GLY A 217 5.76 -16.43 -34.46
C GLY A 217 6.71 -17.28 -35.30
N ILE A 218 8.01 -17.27 -34.98
CA ILE A 218 9.02 -18.10 -35.65
C ILE A 218 8.75 -19.60 -35.37
N ILE A 219 8.52 -19.98 -34.12
CA ILE A 219 8.22 -21.38 -33.76
C ILE A 219 6.96 -21.85 -34.48
N SER A 220 5.93 -21.01 -34.53
CA SER A 220 4.65 -21.36 -35.14
C SER A 220 4.72 -21.51 -36.67
N THR A 221 5.60 -20.74 -37.33
CA THR A 221 5.77 -20.82 -38.80
C THR A 221 6.74 -21.91 -39.23
N LEU A 222 7.86 -22.09 -38.52
CA LEU A 222 8.89 -23.06 -38.89
C LEU A 222 8.63 -24.48 -38.38
N ILE A 223 7.92 -24.61 -37.25
CA ILE A 223 7.62 -25.91 -36.63
C ILE A 223 6.13 -25.98 -36.25
N PRO A 224 5.21 -26.11 -37.23
CA PRO A 224 3.77 -26.06 -36.99
C PRO A 224 3.26 -27.09 -35.96
N ALA A 225 3.95 -28.23 -35.84
CA ALA A 225 3.63 -29.25 -34.84
C ALA A 225 3.72 -28.75 -33.38
N LEU A 226 4.51 -27.70 -33.11
CA LEU A 226 4.64 -27.07 -31.79
C LEU A 226 3.68 -25.90 -31.57
N ALA A 227 2.85 -25.54 -32.55
CA ALA A 227 1.91 -24.42 -32.43
C ALA A 227 1.00 -24.51 -31.19
N PRO A 228 0.49 -25.68 -30.74
CA PRO A 228 -0.28 -25.76 -29.50
C PRO A 228 0.49 -25.34 -28.23
N LEU A 229 1.82 -25.49 -28.22
CA LEU A 229 2.66 -25.05 -27.10
C LEU A 229 2.79 -23.52 -27.01
N SER A 230 2.47 -22.79 -28.09
CA SER A 230 2.49 -21.32 -28.08
C SER A 230 1.55 -20.74 -27.02
N LEU A 231 0.41 -21.37 -26.75
CA LEU A 231 -0.55 -20.94 -25.72
C LEU A 231 0.06 -21.04 -24.32
N ILE A 232 0.80 -22.12 -24.06
CA ILE A 232 1.51 -22.30 -22.78
C ILE A 232 2.61 -21.25 -22.66
N LEU A 233 3.35 -20.99 -23.74
CA LEU A 233 4.40 -19.97 -23.76
C LEU A 233 3.83 -18.56 -23.53
N ILE A 234 2.68 -18.24 -24.12
CA ILE A 234 1.96 -16.97 -23.88
C ILE A 234 1.54 -16.87 -22.41
N ALA A 235 0.98 -17.94 -21.83
CA ALA A 235 0.59 -17.93 -20.41
C ALA A 235 1.80 -17.72 -19.48
N VAL A 236 2.92 -18.42 -19.74
CA VAL A 236 4.17 -18.25 -18.98
C VAL A 236 4.73 -16.83 -19.13
N MET A 237 4.71 -16.28 -20.35
CA MET A 237 5.13 -14.91 -20.62
C MET A 237 4.26 -13.90 -19.87
N TYR A 238 2.94 -14.06 -19.91
CA TYR A 238 2.00 -13.19 -19.22
C TYR A 238 2.24 -13.19 -17.70
N ILE A 239 2.43 -14.37 -17.10
CA ILE A 239 2.80 -14.49 -15.68
C ILE A 239 4.16 -13.83 -15.41
N GLY A 240 5.16 -14.05 -16.27
CA GLY A 240 6.48 -13.44 -16.15
C GLY A 240 6.44 -11.92 -16.20
N ILE A 241 5.64 -11.34 -17.08
CA ILE A 241 5.43 -9.89 -17.18
C ILE A 241 4.76 -9.35 -15.93
N ILE A 242 3.75 -10.03 -15.39
CA ILE A 242 3.11 -9.64 -14.13
C ILE A 242 4.13 -9.65 -12.98
N LEU A 243 4.92 -10.74 -12.84
CA LEU A 243 5.94 -10.84 -11.80
C LEU A 243 7.01 -9.76 -11.94
N TYR A 244 7.50 -9.53 -13.16
CA TYR A 244 8.44 -8.45 -13.46
C TYR A 244 7.85 -7.09 -13.06
N SER A 245 6.59 -6.82 -13.43
CA SER A 245 5.93 -5.55 -13.14
C SER A 245 5.80 -5.32 -11.63
N ILE A 246 5.37 -6.34 -10.88
CA ILE A 246 5.24 -6.25 -9.42
C ILE A 246 6.61 -5.97 -8.79
N VAL A 247 7.64 -6.73 -9.18
CA VAL A 247 9.00 -6.58 -8.62
C VAL A 247 9.59 -5.21 -8.98
N ALA A 248 9.56 -4.82 -10.25
CA ALA A 248 10.16 -3.59 -10.73
C ALA A 248 9.47 -2.36 -10.14
N ILE A 249 8.13 -2.32 -10.12
CA ILE A 249 7.38 -1.20 -9.55
C ILE A 249 7.57 -1.13 -8.04
N THR A 250 7.58 -2.26 -7.33
CA THR A 250 7.76 -2.25 -5.87
C THR A 250 9.17 -1.82 -5.47
N ASN A 251 10.20 -2.36 -6.14
CA ASN A 251 11.58 -1.94 -5.89
C ASN A 251 11.77 -0.46 -6.20
N LEU A 252 11.23 0.02 -7.33
CA LEU A 252 11.27 1.44 -7.69
C LEU A 252 10.54 2.32 -6.66
N PHE A 253 9.38 1.86 -6.17
CA PHE A 253 8.60 2.58 -5.18
C PHE A 253 9.38 2.78 -3.88
N TYR A 254 9.88 1.69 -3.28
CA TYR A 254 10.60 1.82 -2.01
C TYR A 254 11.93 2.55 -2.17
N HIS A 255 12.68 2.32 -3.26
CA HIS A 255 13.94 3.02 -3.50
C HIS A 255 13.81 4.55 -3.57
N ASN A 256 12.65 5.05 -4.02
CA ASN A 256 12.36 6.48 -4.13
C ASN A 256 11.49 7.02 -2.99
N LEU A 257 11.19 6.19 -1.99
CA LEU A 257 10.45 6.59 -0.80
C LEU A 257 11.44 7.11 0.24
N GLY A 258 11.16 8.30 0.78
CA GLY A 258 11.94 8.90 1.84
C GLY A 258 11.07 9.45 2.97
N LEU A 259 11.67 9.56 4.15
CA LEU A 259 11.12 10.27 5.30
C LEU A 259 12.25 11.07 5.94
N VAL A 260 12.34 12.37 5.62
CA VAL A 260 13.47 13.24 6.00
C VAL A 260 14.79 12.66 5.46
N GLU A 261 15.70 12.21 6.33
CA GLU A 261 16.98 11.60 5.95
C GLU A 261 16.86 10.08 5.77
N HIS A 262 15.80 9.46 6.29
CA HIS A 262 15.62 8.02 6.14
C HIS A 262 15.20 7.63 4.72
N ARG A 263 15.75 6.52 4.23
CA ARG A 263 15.46 5.97 2.90
C ARG A 263 14.99 4.53 3.00
N PHE A 264 14.14 4.12 2.06
CA PHE A 264 13.68 2.74 1.98
C PHE A 264 14.33 2.03 0.81
N LYS A 265 14.53 0.72 0.95
CA LYS A 265 15.04 -0.13 -0.12
C LYS A 265 14.23 -1.41 -0.17
N SER A 266 14.00 -1.89 -1.40
CA SER A 266 13.46 -3.22 -1.61
C SER A 266 14.33 -4.05 -2.55
N THR A 267 14.51 -5.32 -2.20
CA THR A 267 15.36 -6.28 -2.89
C THR A 267 14.55 -7.46 -3.45
N LEU A 268 13.29 -7.22 -3.81
CA LEU A 268 12.42 -8.26 -4.39
C LEU A 268 13.03 -8.82 -5.68
N THR A 269 12.88 -10.12 -5.88
CA THR A 269 13.35 -10.81 -7.09
C THR A 269 12.17 -11.55 -7.74
N ILE A 270 12.22 -11.67 -9.07
CA ILE A 270 11.19 -12.37 -9.85
C ILE A 270 11.12 -13.84 -9.44
N MET A 271 12.28 -14.46 -9.22
CA MET A 271 12.38 -15.89 -8.91
C MET A 271 11.80 -16.20 -7.52
N ASP A 272 12.17 -15.44 -6.49
CA ASP A 272 11.70 -15.71 -5.13
C ASP A 272 10.21 -15.38 -4.99
N LEU A 273 9.75 -14.27 -5.56
CA LEU A 273 8.33 -13.92 -5.59
C LEU A 273 7.53 -15.00 -6.35
N GLY A 274 8.02 -15.41 -7.53
CA GLY A 274 7.41 -16.46 -8.33
C GLY A 274 7.31 -17.77 -7.56
N LYS A 275 8.38 -18.19 -6.86
CA LYS A 275 8.39 -19.38 -6.00
C LYS A 275 7.34 -19.29 -4.89
N VAL A 276 7.23 -18.14 -4.21
CA VAL A 276 6.21 -17.93 -3.17
C VAL A 276 4.81 -18.02 -3.75
N MET A 277 4.56 -17.36 -4.88
CA MET A 277 3.24 -17.37 -5.54
C MET A 277 2.84 -18.77 -6.03
N LEU A 278 3.75 -19.50 -6.68
CA LEU A 278 3.49 -20.85 -7.19
C LEU A 278 3.18 -21.84 -6.07
N ILE A 279 3.96 -21.80 -4.98
CA ILE A 279 3.72 -22.67 -3.82
C ILE A 279 2.37 -22.31 -3.17
N ASN A 280 2.07 -21.02 -3.01
CA ASN A 280 0.78 -20.58 -2.49
C ASN A 280 -0.38 -21.05 -3.37
N LEU A 281 -0.27 -20.87 -4.70
CA LEU A 281 -1.28 -21.27 -5.66
C LEU A 281 -1.54 -22.78 -5.60
N PHE A 282 -0.48 -23.58 -5.57
CA PHE A 282 -0.56 -25.04 -5.45
C PHE A 282 -1.37 -25.46 -4.22
N PHE A 283 -1.03 -24.92 -3.03
CA PHE A 283 -1.76 -25.25 -1.81
C PHE A 283 -3.18 -24.69 -1.79
N ILE A 284 -3.43 -23.52 -2.36
CA ILE A 284 -4.78 -22.96 -2.49
C ILE A 284 -5.67 -23.88 -3.32
N ILE A 285 -5.16 -24.39 -4.46
CA ILE A 285 -5.92 -25.30 -5.32
C ILE A 285 -6.22 -26.61 -4.58
N ILE A 286 -5.21 -27.25 -3.98
CA ILE A 286 -5.38 -28.55 -3.29
C ILE A 286 -6.34 -28.44 -2.10
N THR A 287 -6.31 -27.31 -1.38
CA THR A 287 -7.14 -27.10 -0.18
C THR A 287 -8.47 -26.41 -0.49
N LEU A 288 -8.81 -26.21 -1.77
CA LEU A 288 -10.01 -25.51 -2.22
C LEU A 288 -10.19 -24.14 -1.55
N GLY A 289 -9.09 -23.39 -1.39
CA GLY A 289 -9.08 -22.06 -0.80
C GLY A 289 -8.80 -22.01 0.71
N LEU A 290 -8.80 -23.13 1.44
CA LEU A 290 -8.53 -23.11 2.89
C LEU A 290 -7.11 -22.65 3.24
N TYR A 291 -6.15 -22.75 2.31
CA TYR A 291 -4.78 -22.25 2.49
C TYR A 291 -4.64 -20.72 2.31
N LEU A 292 -5.67 -19.99 1.88
CA LEU A 292 -5.62 -18.53 1.69
C LEU A 292 -5.01 -17.75 2.89
N PRO A 293 -5.33 -18.06 4.16
CA PRO A 293 -4.75 -17.37 5.31
C PRO A 293 -3.24 -17.61 5.43
N ALA A 294 -2.79 -18.85 5.27
CA ALA A 294 -1.39 -19.21 5.33
C ALA A 294 -0.59 -18.62 4.15
N ALA A 295 -1.19 -18.60 2.95
CA ALA A 295 -0.61 -17.92 1.78
C ALA A 295 -0.40 -16.42 2.03
N LYS A 296 -1.38 -15.74 2.63
CA LYS A 296 -1.27 -14.32 3.00
C LYS A 296 -0.13 -14.08 3.99
N VAL A 297 0.00 -14.92 5.01
CA VAL A 297 1.12 -14.86 5.97
C VAL A 297 2.46 -15.08 5.26
N ARG A 298 2.59 -16.12 4.43
CA ARG A 298 3.82 -16.43 3.67
C ARG A 298 4.23 -15.28 2.75
N MET A 299 3.27 -14.70 2.03
CA MET A 299 3.51 -13.54 1.18
C MET A 299 3.99 -12.33 2.00
N THR A 300 3.32 -12.04 3.13
CA THR A 300 3.70 -10.92 4.00
C THR A 300 5.11 -11.11 4.56
N LYS A 301 5.48 -12.32 4.98
CA LYS A 301 6.86 -12.65 5.41
C LYS A 301 7.89 -12.36 4.33
N TYR A 302 7.63 -12.84 3.11
CA TYR A 302 8.53 -12.62 1.98
C TYR A 302 8.68 -11.13 1.69
N MET A 303 7.58 -10.39 1.57
CA MET A 303 7.62 -8.94 1.32
C MET A 303 8.42 -8.20 2.39
N CYS A 304 8.20 -8.50 3.69
CA CYS A 304 8.94 -7.85 4.78
C CYS A 304 10.43 -8.20 4.74
N SER A 305 10.80 -9.45 4.46
CA SER A 305 12.21 -9.87 4.37
C SER A 305 12.99 -9.19 3.27
N CYS A 306 12.30 -8.62 2.28
CA CYS A 306 12.90 -7.87 1.17
C CYS A 306 12.82 -6.35 1.39
N LEU A 307 12.43 -5.86 2.57
CA LEU A 307 12.30 -4.44 2.88
C LEU A 307 13.23 -4.03 4.01
N VAL A 308 13.98 -2.96 3.76
CA VAL A 308 14.91 -2.36 4.72
C VAL A 308 14.73 -0.85 4.70
N MET A 309 14.82 -0.23 5.88
CA MET A 309 14.92 1.21 6.05
C MET A 309 16.36 1.54 6.45
N ASP A 310 17.04 2.34 5.64
CA ASP A 310 18.31 2.94 6.02
C ASP A 310 18.00 4.16 6.89
N ALA A 311 18.16 4.00 8.21
CA ALA A 311 17.88 5.04 9.18
C ALA A 311 19.14 5.87 9.45
N GLU A 312 19.12 7.12 8.98
CA GLU A 312 20.02 8.19 9.39
C GLU A 312 19.36 8.98 10.54
N GLY A 313 19.91 8.91 11.76
CA GLY A 313 19.30 9.52 12.96
C GLY A 313 18.34 8.61 13.72
N SER A 314 17.75 9.14 14.81
CA SER A 314 16.85 8.38 15.69
C SER A 314 15.39 8.49 15.26
N LEU A 315 14.68 7.36 15.23
CA LEU A 315 13.22 7.36 15.03
C LEU A 315 12.45 7.91 16.25
N ASP A 316 13.11 8.09 17.38
CA ASP A 316 12.50 8.62 18.60
C ASP A 316 12.29 10.13 18.53
N ASP A 317 13.01 10.82 17.64
CA ASP A 317 12.89 12.27 17.44
C ASP A 317 11.49 12.65 16.93
N PHE A 318 10.87 11.78 16.12
CA PHE A 318 9.49 11.94 15.69
C PHE A 318 8.50 11.89 16.86
N ALA A 319 8.76 11.07 17.88
CA ALA A 319 7.87 10.91 19.02
C ALA A 319 7.90 12.16 19.92
N ALA A 320 9.07 12.77 20.05
CA ALA A 320 9.24 14.03 20.76
C ALA A 320 8.49 15.17 20.06
N ALA A 321 8.66 15.31 18.74
CA ALA A 321 8.00 16.36 17.96
C ALA A 321 6.45 16.25 17.96
N GLU A 322 5.90 15.03 17.95
CA GLU A 322 4.45 14.84 18.07
C GLU A 322 3.94 15.21 19.47
N LYS A 323 4.68 14.87 20.53
CA LYS A 323 4.32 15.20 21.91
C LYS A 323 4.31 16.72 22.15
N GLU A 324 5.28 17.44 21.59
CA GLU A 324 5.35 18.90 21.66
C GLU A 324 4.17 19.56 20.94
N ASN A 325 3.82 19.09 19.73
CA ASN A 325 2.64 19.59 19.01
C ASN A 325 1.32 19.36 19.78
N VAL A 326 1.17 18.19 20.42
CA VAL A 326 -0.01 17.92 21.26
C VAL A 326 -0.02 18.81 22.52
N SER A 327 1.14 19.08 23.12
CA SER A 327 1.28 20.01 24.25
C SER A 327 0.90 21.43 23.85
N ALA A 328 1.43 21.94 22.74
CA ALA A 328 1.17 23.28 22.23
C ALA A 328 -0.32 23.49 21.91
N LEU A 329 -0.96 22.52 21.25
CA LEU A 329 -2.41 22.55 21.03
C LEU A 329 -3.18 22.49 22.36
N GLY A 330 -2.75 21.66 23.31
CA GLY A 330 -3.35 21.59 24.65
C GLY A 330 -3.25 22.91 25.43
N GLU A 331 -2.13 23.61 25.30
CA GLU A 331 -1.90 24.93 25.88
C GLU A 331 -2.75 26.01 25.20
N GLU A 332 -2.87 26.01 23.86
CA GLU A 332 -3.77 26.92 23.13
C GLU A 332 -5.24 26.71 23.52
N PHE A 333 -5.69 25.45 23.60
CA PHE A 333 -7.04 25.15 24.07
C PHE A 333 -7.22 25.54 25.55
N GLY A 334 -6.21 25.28 26.39
CA GLY A 334 -6.20 25.70 27.79
C GLY A 334 -6.37 27.22 27.95
N GLN A 335 -5.64 28.00 27.15
CA GLN A 335 -5.76 29.47 27.13
C GLN A 335 -7.16 29.92 26.71
N VAL A 336 -7.77 29.30 25.71
CA VAL A 336 -9.15 29.64 25.28
C VAL A 336 -10.18 29.37 26.39
N PHE A 337 -9.98 28.36 27.24
CA PHE A 337 -10.86 28.10 28.38
C PHE A 337 -10.57 28.98 29.60
N ASP A 338 -9.35 29.51 29.74
CA ASP A 338 -8.96 30.40 30.85
C ASP A 338 -9.52 31.84 30.68
N PHE A 339 -9.91 32.22 29.46
CA PHE A 339 -10.62 33.49 29.20
C PHE A 339 -12.13 33.45 29.55
N GLY A 340 -12.61 32.35 30.14
CA GLY A 340 -14.03 32.10 30.42
C GLY A 340 -14.48 32.20 31.87
N ILE A 341 -13.62 32.68 32.80
CA ILE A 341 -13.97 32.91 34.22
C ILE A 341 -13.81 34.39 34.57
#